data_AF-A0A7C5AJX7-F1
#
_entry.id   AF-A0A7C5AJX7-F1
#
_cell.length_a   1.000
_cell.length_b   1.000
_cell.length_c   1.000
_cell.angle_alpha   90.00
_cell.angle_beta   90.00
_cell.angle_gamma   90.00
#
_symmetry.space_group_name_H-M   'P 1'
#
loop_
_entity.id
_entity.type
_entity.pdbx_description
1 polymer ?
#
loop_
_entity_poly.entity_id
_entity_poly.type
_entity_poly.pdbx_seq_one_letter_code
_entity_poly.pdbx_strand_id
1 'polypeptide(L)'
;MLNYIWLALVILAVVVGGINGKIEAVTKAAIDSAGNAVTIAIGLIGVMTLWLGIMKIAEDSGLMNILARAIAPVMRFLFPEVPRDHPAMGSMMMNIAANMLGLGNAATPFGLQAMEELEKANPVPGTATDAQALFCALNTASIQLVPASVIALR
;
A
#
# COMPACT_ATOMS: atom_id res chain seq x y z
N MET A 1 0.57 15.58 -10.03
CA MET A 1 1.97 15.32 -10.46
C MET A 1 2.13 14.01 -11.21
N LEU A 2 1.72 12.86 -10.67
CA LEU A 2 1.97 11.54 -11.29
C LEU A 2 1.35 11.39 -12.71
N ASN A 3 0.12 11.86 -12.92
CA ASN A 3 -0.54 11.80 -14.23
C ASN A 3 0.25 12.55 -15.32
N TYR A 4 0.87 13.67 -14.97
CA TYR A 4 1.70 14.44 -15.91
C TYR A 4 2.99 13.69 -16.26
N ILE A 5 3.61 13.03 -15.27
CA ILE A 5 4.82 12.20 -15.48
C ILE A 5 4.48 11.02 -16.40
N TRP A 6 3.38 10.33 -16.14
CA TRP A 6 2.93 9.20 -16.97
C TRP A 6 2.63 9.61 -18.40
N LEU A 7 1.91 10.71 -18.57
CA LEU A 7 1.61 11.25 -19.89
C LEU A 7 2.90 11.63 -20.64
N ALA A 8 3.85 12.28 -19.95
CA ALA A 8 5.13 12.65 -20.54
C ALA A 8 5.91 11.41 -21.00
N LEU A 9 5.96 10.34 -20.20
CA LEU A 9 6.63 9.09 -20.57
C LEU A 9 6.00 8.44 -21.82
N VAL A 10 4.68 8.41 -21.91
CA VAL A 10 3.97 7.85 -23.07
C VAL A 10 4.24 8.67 -24.33
N ILE A 11 4.13 10.00 -24.24
CA ILE A 11 4.42 10.89 -25.37
C ILE A 11 5.87 10.71 -25.83
N LEU A 12 6.80 10.67 -24.89
CA LEU A 12 8.23 10.54 -25.18
C LEU A 12 8.55 9.19 -25.83
N ALA A 13 7.90 8.10 -25.40
CA ALA A 13 8.01 6.79 -26.05
C ALA A 13 7.52 6.82 -27.51
N VAL A 14 6.42 7.51 -27.81
CA VAL A 14 5.89 7.65 -29.17
C VAL A 14 6.82 8.52 -30.04
N VAL A 15 7.30 9.65 -29.52
CA VAL A 15 8.22 10.55 -30.24
C VAL A 15 9.55 9.86 -30.55
N VAL A 16 10.16 9.21 -29.55
CA VAL A 16 11.42 8.46 -29.74
C VAL A 16 11.22 7.26 -30.68
N GLY A 17 10.08 6.58 -30.59
CA GLY A 17 9.71 5.50 -31.51
C GLY A 17 9.55 5.99 -32.96
N GLY A 18 8.94 7.16 -33.14
CA GLY A 18 8.76 7.81 -34.44
C GLY A 18 10.09 8.25 -35.07
N ILE A 19 10.95 8.92 -34.31
CA ILE A 19 12.27 9.40 -34.80
C ILE A 19 13.17 8.22 -35.19
N ASN A 20 13.12 7.11 -34.46
CA ASN A 20 13.94 5.92 -34.74
C ASN A 20 13.31 4.95 -35.77
N GLY A 21 12.13 5.26 -36.32
CA GLY A 21 11.42 4.36 -37.23
C GLY A 21 10.93 3.05 -36.59
N LYS A 22 10.85 2.99 -35.25
CA LYS A 22 10.44 1.80 -34.48
C LYS A 22 9.02 1.92 -33.92
N ILE A 23 8.15 2.69 -34.59
CA ILE A 23 6.77 2.95 -34.12
C ILE A 23 5.98 1.63 -33.92
N GLU A 24 6.21 0.65 -34.79
CA GLU A 24 5.57 -0.66 -34.74
C GLU A 24 5.97 -1.47 -33.49
N ALA A 25 7.23 -1.33 -33.06
CA ALA A 25 7.71 -1.93 -31.82
C ALA A 25 7.07 -1.28 -30.58
N VAL A 26 6.82 0.04 -30.62
CA VAL A 26 6.11 0.76 -29.54
C VAL A 26 4.66 0.28 -29.44
N THR A 27 3.95 0.18 -30.57
CA THR A 27 2.57 -0.32 -30.60
C THR A 27 2.48 -1.77 -30.12
N LYS A 28 3.39 -2.64 -30.58
CA LYS A 28 3.45 -4.03 -30.15
C LYS A 28 3.72 -4.14 -28.65
N ALA A 29 4.71 -3.41 -28.13
CA ALA A 29 5.01 -3.40 -26.70
C ALA A 29 3.83 -2.92 -25.86
N ALA A 30 3.04 -1.94 -26.34
CA ALA A 30 1.84 -1.49 -25.65
C ALA A 30 0.76 -2.58 -25.58
N ILE A 31 0.52 -3.30 -26.68
CA ILE A 31 -0.45 -4.41 -26.72
C ILE A 31 0.02 -5.59 -25.86
N ASP A 32 1.29 -5.99 -25.98
CA ASP A 32 1.87 -7.06 -25.18
C ASP A 32 1.82 -6.74 -23.68
N SER A 33 2.11 -5.48 -23.31
CA SER A 33 2.00 -5.00 -21.92
C SER A 33 0.57 -5.06 -21.40
N ALA A 34 -0.42 -4.73 -22.24
CA ALA A 34 -1.83 -4.85 -21.87
C ALA A 34 -2.23 -6.32 -21.62
N GLY A 35 -1.77 -7.25 -22.46
CA GLY A 35 -1.97 -8.69 -22.26
C GLY A 35 -1.34 -9.19 -20.95
N ASN A 36 -0.07 -8.83 -20.72
CA ASN A 36 0.64 -9.16 -19.48
C ASN A 36 -0.07 -8.61 -18.24
N ALA A 37 -0.59 -7.38 -18.30
CA ALA A 37 -1.34 -6.79 -17.21
C ALA A 37 -2.59 -7.61 -16.85
N VAL A 38 -3.32 -8.14 -17.85
CA VAL A 38 -4.47 -9.02 -17.62
C VAL A 38 -4.05 -10.35 -16.98
N THR A 39 -2.99 -10.98 -17.48
CA THR A 39 -2.47 -12.24 -16.90
C THR A 39 -2.06 -12.05 -15.43
N ILE A 40 -1.35 -10.97 -15.14
CA ILE A 40 -0.97 -10.61 -13.77
C ILE A 40 -2.22 -10.36 -12.91
N ALA A 41 -3.19 -9.59 -13.41
CA ALA A 41 -4.42 -9.29 -12.69
C ALA A 41 -5.20 -10.57 -12.34
N ILE A 42 -5.35 -11.51 -13.26
CA ILE A 42 -6.02 -12.79 -13.01
C ILE A 42 -5.30 -13.60 -11.92
N GLY A 43 -3.97 -13.69 -12.00
CA GLY A 43 -3.18 -14.38 -10.98
C GLY A 43 -3.31 -13.72 -9.60
N LEU A 44 -3.29 -12.40 -9.57
CA LEU A 44 -3.48 -11.63 -8.35
C LEU A 44 -4.88 -11.82 -7.78
N ILE A 45 -5.96 -11.83 -8.58
CA ILE A 45 -7.33 -12.00 -8.08
C ILE A 45 -7.46 -13.23 -7.19
N GLY A 46 -6.99 -14.41 -7.65
CA GLY A 46 -7.13 -15.65 -6.87
C GLY A 46 -6.42 -15.58 -5.52
N VAL A 47 -5.17 -15.09 -5.53
CA VAL A 47 -4.35 -14.91 -4.32
C VAL A 47 -4.97 -13.86 -3.40
N MET A 48 -5.41 -12.72 -3.95
CA MET A 48 -6.06 -11.64 -3.21
C MET A 48 -7.35 -12.09 -2.55
N THR A 49 -8.22 -12.81 -3.25
CA THR A 49 -9.49 -13.29 -2.70
C THR A 49 -9.26 -14.22 -1.51
N LEU A 50 -8.28 -15.13 -1.59
CA LEU A 50 -7.91 -16.00 -0.47
C LEU A 50 -7.45 -15.19 0.74
N TRP A 51 -6.48 -14.28 0.54
CA TRP A 51 -5.91 -13.50 1.63
C TRP A 51 -6.91 -12.54 2.26
N LEU A 52 -7.72 -11.86 1.45
CA LEU A 52 -8.77 -10.96 1.94
C LEU A 52 -9.85 -11.73 2.70
N GLY A 53 -10.20 -12.95 2.28
CA GLY A 53 -11.11 -13.84 2.99
C GLY A 53 -10.57 -14.26 4.37
N ILE A 54 -9.31 -14.70 4.43
CA ILE A 54 -8.65 -15.03 5.71
C ILE A 54 -8.57 -13.81 6.62
N MET A 55 -8.24 -12.63 6.07
CA MET A 55 -8.21 -11.38 6.84
C MET A 55 -9.58 -11.09 7.42
N LYS A 56 -10.64 -11.22 6.63
CA LYS A 56 -12.00 -10.93 7.12
C LYS A 56 -12.38 -11.81 8.31
N ILE A 57 -11.98 -13.08 8.29
CA ILE A 57 -12.14 -14.00 9.44
C ILE A 57 -11.30 -13.55 10.65
N ALA A 58 -10.06 -13.10 10.44
CA ALA A 58 -9.19 -12.58 11.50
C ALA A 58 -9.72 -11.27 12.14
N GLU A 59 -10.34 -10.41 11.32
CA GLU A 59 -11.04 -9.21 11.78
C GLU A 59 -12.28 -9.57 12.60
N ASP A 60 -13.16 -10.41 12.04
CA ASP A 60 -14.44 -10.79 12.67
C ASP A 60 -14.25 -11.63 13.93
N SER A 61 -13.15 -12.40 14.04
CA SER A 61 -12.76 -13.13 15.26
C SER A 61 -12.14 -12.23 16.34
N GLY A 62 -11.87 -10.95 16.05
CA GLY A 62 -11.24 -10.02 16.98
C GLY A 62 -9.73 -10.23 17.17
N LEU A 63 -9.09 -11.12 16.40
CA LEU A 63 -7.64 -11.34 16.44
C LEU A 63 -6.88 -10.04 16.16
N MET A 64 -7.37 -9.26 15.20
CA MET A 64 -6.80 -7.95 14.86
C MET A 64 -6.85 -6.96 16.03
N ASN A 65 -7.92 -6.98 16.84
CA ASN A 65 -8.04 -6.13 18.02
C ASN A 65 -7.03 -6.53 19.11
N ILE A 66 -6.73 -7.82 19.25
CA ILE A 66 -5.73 -8.32 20.19
C ILE A 66 -4.33 -7.87 19.75
N LEU A 67 -4.00 -8.02 18.47
CA LEU A 67 -2.72 -7.58 17.91
C LEU A 67 -2.54 -6.06 18.00
N ALA A 68 -3.58 -5.29 17.70
CA ALA A 68 -3.57 -3.84 17.87
C ALA A 68 -3.26 -3.46 19.33
N ARG A 69 -3.88 -4.13 20.32
CA ARG A 69 -3.57 -3.90 21.75
C ARG A 69 -2.14 -4.29 22.12
N ALA A 70 -1.59 -5.34 21.52
CA ALA A 70 -0.21 -5.77 21.75
C ALA A 70 0.82 -4.78 21.17
N ILE A 71 0.50 -4.15 20.03
CA ILE A 71 1.35 -3.18 19.32
C ILE A 71 1.18 -1.74 19.87
N ALA A 72 0.06 -1.45 20.54
CA ALA A 72 -0.22 -0.16 21.16
C ALA A 72 0.93 0.48 21.97
N PRO A 73 1.69 -0.22 22.84
CA PRO A 73 2.81 0.39 23.55
C PRO A 73 3.93 0.89 22.62
N VAL A 74 4.24 0.14 21.56
CA VAL A 74 5.25 0.54 20.56
C VAL A 74 4.75 1.75 19.78
N MET A 75 3.48 1.75 19.38
CA MET A 75 2.89 2.87 18.64
C MET A 75 2.83 4.15 19.47
N ARG A 76 2.55 4.05 20.78
CA ARG A 76 2.59 5.21 21.68
C ARG A 76 3.98 5.79 21.84
N PHE A 77 5.02 4.96 21.75
CA PHE A 77 6.40 5.41 21.80
C PHE A 77 6.83 6.07 20.49
N LEU A 78 6.44 5.49 19.35
CA LEU A 78 6.80 5.99 18.01
C LEU A 78 6.00 7.22 17.58
N PHE A 79 4.73 7.33 17.99
CA PHE A 79 3.81 8.41 17.62
C PHE A 79 3.34 9.21 18.85
N PRO A 80 4.24 9.92 19.54
CA PRO A 80 3.87 10.70 20.73
C PRO A 80 2.93 11.88 20.41
N GLU A 81 2.96 12.38 19.16
CA GLU A 81 2.17 13.52 18.71
C GLU A 81 0.71 13.16 18.39
N VAL A 82 0.39 11.87 18.25
CA VAL A 82 -0.97 11.41 17.90
C VAL A 82 -1.73 11.06 19.18
N PRO A 83 -2.85 11.74 19.51
CA PRO A 83 -3.61 11.47 20.72
C PRO A 83 -4.13 10.02 20.76
N ARG A 84 -4.18 9.44 21.97
CA ARG A 84 -4.55 8.03 22.18
C ARG A 84 -5.95 7.66 21.67
N ASP A 85 -6.88 8.60 21.76
CA ASP A 85 -8.27 8.42 21.35
C ASP A 85 -8.52 8.92 19.92
N HIS A 86 -7.46 9.33 19.20
CA HIS A 86 -7.58 9.79 17.83
C HIS A 86 -7.87 8.60 16.89
N PRO A 87 -8.86 8.70 15.99
CA PRO A 87 -9.21 7.62 15.06
C PRO A 87 -8.01 7.13 14.21
N ALA A 88 -7.06 8.03 13.91
CA ALA A 88 -5.81 7.68 13.23
C ALA A 88 -5.03 6.54 13.90
N MET A 89 -5.00 6.47 15.24
CA MET A 89 -4.27 5.43 15.96
C MET A 89 -4.82 4.03 15.69
N GLY A 90 -6.15 3.89 15.61
CA GLY A 90 -6.80 2.62 15.29
C GLY A 90 -6.41 2.12 13.90
N SER A 91 -6.56 2.96 12.88
CA SER A 91 -6.22 2.61 11.49
C SER A 91 -4.72 2.33 11.31
N MET A 92 -3.83 3.07 11.99
CA MET A 92 -2.39 2.79 11.96
C MET A 92 -2.04 1.44 12.58
N MET A 93 -2.64 1.11 13.74
CA MET A 93 -2.43 -0.18 14.40
C MET A 93 -2.92 -1.34 13.52
N MET A 94 -4.08 -1.18 12.87
CA MET A 94 -4.63 -2.18 11.95
C MET A 94 -3.74 -2.36 10.72
N ASN A 95 -3.23 -1.26 10.15
CA ASN A 95 -2.29 -1.30 9.03
C ASN A 95 -1.01 -2.07 9.40
N ILE A 96 -0.38 -1.74 10.52
CA ILE A 96 0.87 -2.40 10.94
C ILE A 96 0.62 -3.86 11.32
N ALA A 97 -0.46 -4.19 12.02
CA ALA A 97 -0.81 -5.57 12.32
C ALA A 97 -1.05 -6.40 11.03
N ALA A 98 -1.74 -5.83 10.04
CA ALA A 98 -1.94 -6.47 8.75
C ALA A 98 -0.62 -6.62 7.98
N ASN A 99 0.24 -5.60 8.01
CA ASN A 99 1.58 -5.66 7.43
C ASN A 99 2.39 -6.77 8.09
N MET A 100 2.45 -6.86 9.43
CA MET A 100 3.19 -7.89 10.17
C MET A 100 2.72 -9.33 9.89
N LEU A 101 1.45 -9.54 9.55
CA LEU A 101 0.89 -10.87 9.23
C LEU A 101 1.02 -11.30 7.76
N GLY A 102 1.50 -10.43 6.89
CA GLY A 102 1.77 -10.79 5.48
C GLY A 102 0.65 -10.36 4.57
N LEU A 103 -0.27 -9.57 5.11
CA LEU A 103 -1.53 -9.21 4.52
C LEU A 103 -1.44 -7.80 3.93
N GLY A 104 -0.38 -7.53 3.16
CA GLY A 104 -0.08 -6.20 2.62
C GLY A 104 -1.24 -5.55 1.86
N ASN A 105 -2.08 -6.36 1.19
CA ASN A 105 -3.23 -5.86 0.43
C ASN A 105 -4.38 -5.37 1.32
N ALA A 106 -4.50 -5.92 2.53
CA ALA A 106 -5.41 -5.38 3.55
C ALA A 106 -4.77 -4.22 4.32
N ALA A 107 -3.44 -4.16 4.40
CA ALA A 107 -2.74 -3.04 5.05
C ALA A 107 -2.97 -1.72 4.30
N THR A 108 -3.01 -1.73 2.96
CA THR A 108 -3.18 -0.51 2.13
C THR A 108 -4.43 0.31 2.46
N PRO A 109 -5.67 -0.22 2.50
CA PRO A 109 -6.85 0.58 2.85
C PRO A 109 -6.78 1.16 4.27
N PHE A 110 -6.29 0.40 5.25
CA PHE A 110 -6.09 0.92 6.60
C PHE A 110 -5.00 2.00 6.64
N GLY A 111 -3.96 1.88 5.82
CA GLY A 111 -2.89 2.86 5.69
C GLY A 111 -3.37 4.17 5.08
N LEU A 112 -4.20 4.11 4.03
CA LEU A 112 -4.83 5.30 3.43
C LEU A 112 -5.75 5.99 4.43
N GLN A 113 -6.60 5.24 5.13
CA GLN A 113 -7.46 5.78 6.17
C GLN A 113 -6.65 6.44 7.31
N ALA A 114 -5.55 5.80 7.74
CA ALA A 114 -4.65 6.39 8.73
C ALA A 114 -4.03 7.71 8.24
N MET A 115 -3.57 7.77 7.00
CA MET A 115 -2.98 8.98 6.42
C MET A 115 -4.01 10.11 6.27
N GLU A 116 -5.26 9.79 5.89
CA GLU A 116 -6.36 10.75 5.83
C GLU A 116 -6.69 11.32 7.22
N GLU A 117 -6.74 10.48 8.26
CA GLU A 117 -6.99 10.93 9.63
C GLU A 117 -5.81 11.74 10.19
N LEU A 118 -4.57 11.37 9.88
CA LEU A 118 -3.39 12.18 10.22
C LEU A 118 -3.40 13.53 9.50
N GLU A 119 -3.87 13.58 8.25
CA GLU A 119 -3.97 14.82 7.48
C GLU A 119 -5.05 15.75 8.04
N LYS A 120 -6.17 15.22 8.56
CA LYS A 120 -7.18 16.04 9.24
C LYS A 120 -6.64 16.73 10.49
N ALA A 121 -5.68 16.08 11.17
CA ALA A 121 -5.00 16.62 12.34
C ALA A 121 -3.78 17.49 11.98
N ASN A 122 -3.46 17.64 10.69
CA ASN A 122 -2.28 18.34 10.22
C ASN A 122 -2.47 19.87 10.34
N PRO A 123 -1.63 20.59 11.11
CA PRO A 123 -1.70 22.04 11.21
C PRO A 123 -1.35 22.76 9.90
N VAL A 124 -0.65 22.09 8.96
CA VAL A 124 -0.24 22.64 7.66
C VAL A 124 -0.64 21.66 6.54
N PRO A 125 -1.90 21.70 6.07
CA PRO A 125 -2.39 20.81 5.03
C PRO A 125 -1.52 20.81 3.78
N GLY A 126 -1.23 19.63 3.25
CA GLY A 126 -0.35 19.44 2.08
C GLY A 126 1.15 19.36 2.40
N THR A 127 1.57 19.57 3.65
CA THR A 127 2.95 19.31 4.10
C THR A 127 2.96 18.13 5.05
N ALA A 128 3.75 17.09 4.77
CA ALA A 128 3.77 15.90 5.60
C ALA A 128 4.26 16.21 7.03
N THR A 129 3.51 15.76 8.04
CA THR A 129 3.92 15.80 9.45
C THR A 129 4.94 14.70 9.77
N ASP A 130 5.63 14.82 10.89
CA ASP A 130 6.59 13.80 11.36
C ASP A 130 5.91 12.45 11.55
N ALA A 131 4.66 12.43 12.04
CA ALA A 131 3.84 11.23 12.13
C ALA A 131 3.56 10.60 10.75
N GLN A 132 3.17 11.40 9.74
CA GLN A 132 2.94 10.88 8.38
C GLN A 132 4.23 10.34 7.76
N ALA A 133 5.35 11.04 7.93
CA ALA A 133 6.65 10.63 7.41
C ALA A 133 7.12 9.32 8.07
N LEU A 134 7.03 9.21 9.40
CA LEU A 134 7.39 8.01 10.15
C LEU A 134 6.50 6.82 9.79
N PHE A 135 5.19 7.03 9.67
CA PHE A 135 4.25 5.98 9.28
C PHE A 135 4.53 5.45 7.86
N CYS A 136 4.89 6.33 6.94
CA CYS A 136 5.33 5.96 5.60
C CYS A 136 6.64 5.16 5.62
N ALA A 137 7.63 5.59 6.42
CA ALA A 137 8.89 4.89 6.58
C ALA A 137 8.70 3.47 7.16
N LEU A 138 7.82 3.31 8.16
CA LEU A 138 7.48 2.02 8.76
C LEU A 138 6.82 1.08 7.76
N ASN A 139 5.87 1.57 6.96
CA ASN A 139 5.24 0.77 5.91
C ASN A 139 6.24 0.37 4.81
N THR A 140 7.19 1.25 4.49
CA THR A 140 8.24 0.98 3.50
C THR A 140 9.21 -0.10 4.00
N ALA A 141 9.54 -0.10 5.29
CA ALA A 141 10.40 -1.12 5.91
C ALA A 141 9.78 -2.53 5.91
N SER A 142 8.46 -2.66 5.67
CA SER A 142 7.74 -3.93 5.50
C SER A 142 8.11 -4.99 6.55
N ILE A 143 7.96 -4.65 7.83
CA ILE A 143 8.31 -5.55 8.94
C ILE A 143 7.33 -6.71 8.95
N GLN A 144 7.79 -7.86 8.46
CA GLN A 144 6.96 -9.02 8.17
C GLN A 144 7.28 -10.18 9.11
N LEU A 145 6.36 -10.56 10.02
CA LEU A 145 6.53 -11.76 10.87
C LEU A 145 6.18 -13.04 10.11
N VAL A 146 5.13 -13.00 9.28
CA VAL A 146 4.73 -14.10 8.41
C VAL A 146 5.03 -13.73 6.96
N PRO A 147 6.04 -14.35 6.30
CA PRO A 147 6.49 -13.96 4.97
C PRO A 147 5.57 -14.53 3.88
N ALA A 148 4.27 -14.23 3.94
CA ALA A 148 3.25 -14.74 3.03
C ALA A 148 3.54 -14.44 1.56
N SER A 149 4.08 -13.25 1.26
CA SER A 149 4.47 -12.83 -0.09
C SER A 149 5.69 -13.61 -0.62
N VAL A 150 6.65 -13.99 0.24
CA VAL A 150 7.78 -14.86 -0.14
C VAL A 150 7.31 -16.28 -0.38
N ILE A 151 6.35 -16.77 0.41
CA ILE A 151 5.73 -18.09 0.23
C ILE A 151 4.92 -18.14 -1.06
N ALA A 152 4.20 -17.08 -1.43
CA ALA A 152 3.40 -17.04 -2.66
C ALA A 152 4.24 -16.87 -3.95
N LEU A 153 5.47 -16.34 -3.83
CA LEU A 153 6.42 -16.19 -4.94
C LEU A 153 7.32 -17.42 -5.14
N ARG A 154 7.28 -18.40 -4.24
CA ARG A 154 7.99 -19.69 -4.33
C ARG A 154 7.02 -20.83 -4.60
#